data_AF-A0A4Q6CIL1-F1
#
_entry.id   AF-A0A4Q6CIL1-F1
#
_cell.length_a   1.000
_cell.length_b   1.000
_cell.length_c   1.000
_cell.angle_alpha   90.00
_cell.angle_beta   90.00
_cell.angle_gamma   90.00
#
_symmetry.space_group_name_H-M   'P 1'
#
loop_
_entity.id
_entity.type
_entity.pdbx_description
1 polymer ?
#
loop_
_entity_poly.entity_id
_entity_poly.type
_entity_poly.pdbx_seq_one_letter_code
_entity_poly.pdbx_strand_id
1 'polypeptide(L)'
;MTTALAMRQGEAVSANISILATGCNLSTASSVAEFMHALHSGTDALALVPTSGWKVPPKPGFEPRAFRWKDRDQNPKETIRSLLTRKLKASFDEAISNLKLDARVGVILASTKGFTEDFVWNEGASLQVDPLTPLLDDTIEACGLSPEMKLCVSNACASSLAALAVAQTWLKADRVDHVIVFACDAIDSFVLHGFQHLRVLSPDRTRPFSGDRSGFHLGDAAACVILSNKKPSAYRLIDAQIDSEGHAATRPSHSGESLLRACRNLKEIATHPPDVVIAHGTSTQANDVTEDRVLSTLFAAVPK
;
A
#
# COMPACT_ATOMS: atom_id res chain seq x y z
N MET A 1 -13.46 4.54 3.98
CA MET A 1 -12.70 5.45 3.09
C MET A 1 -12.46 4.72 1.79
N THR A 2 -12.44 5.46 0.68
CA THR A 2 -12.23 4.96 -0.66
C THR A 2 -11.23 5.85 -1.36
N THR A 3 -10.48 5.28 -2.29
CA THR A 3 -9.46 5.99 -3.07
C THR A 3 -9.56 5.60 -4.54
N ALA A 4 -9.33 6.54 -5.43
CA ALA A 4 -9.19 6.29 -6.86
C ALA A 4 -7.95 7.02 -7.37
N LEU A 5 -7.17 6.35 -8.22
CA LEU A 5 -5.90 6.85 -8.76
C LEU A 5 -5.92 6.71 -10.29
N ALA A 6 -5.54 7.78 -11.00
CA ALA A 6 -5.30 7.74 -12.43
C ALA A 6 -3.81 7.95 -12.73
N MET A 7 -3.23 7.04 -13.52
CA MET A 7 -1.85 7.10 -13.98
C MET A 7 -1.79 6.93 -15.50
N ARG A 8 -0.77 7.52 -16.13
CA ARG A 8 -0.58 7.43 -17.59
C ARG A 8 0.88 7.27 -17.96
N GLN A 9 1.15 6.52 -19.03
CA GLN A 9 2.41 6.53 -19.77
C GLN A 9 2.24 7.36 -21.05
N GLY A 10 3.12 8.33 -21.33
CA GLY A 10 3.09 9.09 -22.60
C GLY A 10 3.51 10.56 -22.50
N GLU A 11 3.36 11.30 -23.61
CA GLU A 11 3.85 12.69 -23.75
C GLU A 11 3.18 13.69 -22.79
N ALA A 12 3.90 14.79 -22.54
CA ALA A 12 3.56 15.81 -21.55
C ALA A 12 2.31 16.60 -21.95
N VAL A 13 1.27 16.52 -21.12
CA VAL A 13 0.15 17.48 -21.10
C VAL A 13 0.34 18.38 -19.88
N SER A 14 -0.05 19.66 -20.00
CA SER A 14 0.44 20.81 -19.24
C SER A 14 0.06 20.91 -17.75
N ALA A 15 -0.17 19.80 -17.03
CA ALA A 15 -0.61 19.84 -15.63
C ALA A 15 -0.19 18.67 -14.72
N ASN A 16 0.83 17.86 -15.08
CA ASN A 16 0.98 16.53 -14.48
C ASN A 16 2.24 16.33 -13.62
N ILE A 17 2.03 15.69 -12.47
CA ILE A 17 3.08 15.18 -11.57
C ILE A 17 3.75 13.98 -12.23
N SER A 18 5.08 14.04 -12.35
CA SER A 18 5.91 12.95 -12.85
C SER A 18 6.21 11.94 -11.77
N ILE A 19 6.17 10.66 -12.12
CA ILE A 19 6.71 9.57 -11.31
C ILE A 19 8.14 9.34 -11.81
N LEU A 20 9.13 9.82 -11.06
CA LEU A 20 10.54 9.77 -11.47
C LEU A 20 11.14 8.39 -11.32
N ALA A 21 10.81 7.70 -10.23
CA ALA A 21 11.34 6.39 -9.93
C ALA A 21 10.45 5.65 -8.93
N THR A 22 10.61 4.33 -8.91
CA THR A 22 9.94 3.42 -7.99
C THR A 22 10.92 2.35 -7.53
N GLY A 23 10.73 1.85 -6.32
CA GLY A 23 11.43 0.67 -5.82
C GLY A 23 10.54 -0.13 -4.88
N CYS A 24 10.81 -1.42 -4.73
CA CYS A 24 9.98 -2.28 -3.90
C CYS A 24 10.74 -3.46 -3.28
N ASN A 25 10.25 -3.89 -2.11
CA ASN A 25 10.63 -5.13 -1.48
C ASN A 25 9.36 -5.87 -1.01
N LEU A 26 9.04 -6.96 -1.68
CA LEU A 26 7.82 -7.75 -1.53
C LEU A 26 8.18 -9.20 -1.18
N SER A 27 7.17 -10.02 -0.87
CA SER A 27 7.34 -11.45 -0.58
C SER A 27 7.97 -12.25 -1.74
N THR A 28 7.65 -11.87 -2.98
CA THR A 28 8.13 -12.53 -4.22
C THR A 28 9.36 -11.88 -4.82
N ALA A 29 9.71 -10.65 -4.43
CA ALA A 29 10.63 -9.80 -5.17
C ALA A 29 11.37 -8.81 -4.29
N SER A 30 12.64 -8.60 -4.57
CA SER A 30 13.50 -7.61 -3.91
C SER A 30 13.78 -6.38 -4.77
N SER A 31 13.19 -6.34 -5.98
CA SER A 31 13.26 -5.24 -6.95
C SER A 31 11.99 -5.19 -7.81
N VAL A 32 11.75 -4.06 -8.47
CA VAL A 32 10.67 -3.87 -9.45
C VAL A 32 10.82 -4.84 -10.62
N ALA A 33 12.05 -5.12 -11.07
CA ALA A 33 12.29 -6.07 -12.15
C ALA A 33 11.87 -7.50 -11.76
N GLU A 34 12.24 -7.95 -10.55
CA GLU A 34 11.81 -9.24 -10.01
C GLU A 34 10.29 -9.28 -9.79
N PHE A 35 9.68 -8.18 -9.36
CA PHE A 35 8.24 -8.10 -9.18
C PHE A 35 7.50 -8.27 -10.51
N MET A 36 7.93 -7.55 -11.55
CA MET A 36 7.36 -7.69 -12.89
C MET A 36 7.54 -9.11 -13.44
N HIS A 37 8.69 -9.73 -13.21
CA HIS A 37 8.91 -11.12 -13.59
C HIS A 37 7.93 -12.06 -12.87
N ALA A 38 7.78 -11.92 -11.54
CA ALA A 38 6.88 -12.72 -10.73
C ALA A 38 5.40 -12.56 -11.15
N LEU A 39 4.98 -11.34 -11.51
CA LEU A 39 3.65 -11.07 -12.04
C LEU A 39 3.42 -11.79 -13.38
N HIS A 40 4.35 -11.66 -14.34
CA HIS A 40 4.23 -12.30 -15.65
C HIS A 40 4.27 -13.83 -15.59
N SER A 41 5.02 -14.40 -14.64
CA SER A 41 5.12 -15.84 -14.47
C SER A 41 4.01 -16.44 -13.59
N GLY A 42 3.13 -15.62 -13.01
CA GLY A 42 2.08 -16.08 -12.09
C GLY A 42 2.63 -16.70 -10.81
N THR A 43 3.76 -16.19 -10.30
CA THR A 43 4.41 -16.74 -9.09
C THR A 43 3.57 -16.47 -7.84
N ASP A 44 3.23 -17.54 -7.13
CA ASP A 44 2.55 -17.50 -5.83
C ASP A 44 3.57 -17.70 -4.69
N ALA A 45 3.64 -16.75 -3.76
CA ALA A 45 4.50 -16.83 -2.56
C ALA A 45 3.70 -17.06 -1.26
N LEU A 46 2.46 -17.52 -1.35
CA LEU A 46 1.67 -17.85 -0.18
C LEU A 46 2.33 -19.00 0.57
N ALA A 47 2.64 -18.78 1.85
CA ALA A 47 3.28 -19.78 2.70
C ALA A 47 2.62 -19.84 4.07
N LEU A 48 2.83 -20.97 4.76
CA LEU A 48 2.48 -21.08 6.18
C LEU A 48 3.32 -20.09 7.00
N VAL A 49 2.67 -19.44 7.95
CA VAL A 49 3.34 -18.55 8.91
C VAL A 49 3.76 -19.37 10.13
N PRO A 50 5.06 -19.38 10.49
CA PRO A 50 5.50 -19.99 11.73
C PRO A 50 4.80 -19.35 12.93
N THR A 51 4.15 -20.16 13.75
CA THR A 51 3.42 -19.69 14.95
C THR A 51 4.19 -19.97 16.25
N SER A 52 5.38 -20.56 16.14
CA SER A 52 6.27 -20.79 17.27
C SER A 52 6.68 -19.44 17.88
N GLY A 53 6.42 -19.26 19.17
CA GLY A 53 6.74 -18.02 19.89
C GLY A 53 5.62 -16.97 19.89
N TRP A 54 4.49 -17.22 19.24
CA TRP A 54 3.32 -16.34 19.35
C TRP A 54 2.83 -16.30 20.80
N LYS A 55 2.57 -15.09 21.30
CA LYS A 55 2.08 -14.87 22.67
C LYS A 55 0.68 -15.46 22.89
N VAL A 56 -0.15 -15.41 21.84
CA VAL A 56 -1.46 -16.05 21.80
C VAL A 56 -1.45 -17.12 20.71
N PRO A 57 -1.74 -18.39 21.04
CA PRO A 57 -1.76 -19.46 20.05
C PRO A 57 -2.91 -19.26 19.05
N PRO A 58 -2.75 -19.69 17.79
CA PRO A 58 -3.85 -19.77 16.82
C PRO A 58 -5.04 -20.55 17.36
N LYS A 59 -6.27 -20.20 16.93
CA LYS A 59 -7.45 -21.04 17.22
C LYS A 59 -7.27 -22.45 16.64
N PRO A 60 -7.86 -23.48 17.27
CA PRO A 60 -7.86 -24.84 16.71
C PRO A 60 -8.36 -24.85 15.26
N GLY A 61 -7.63 -25.54 14.39
CA GLY A 61 -7.95 -25.66 12.96
C GLY A 61 -7.60 -24.45 12.09
N PHE A 62 -6.97 -23.41 12.64
CA PHE A 62 -6.44 -22.30 11.85
C PHE A 62 -4.95 -22.46 11.56
N GLU A 63 -4.63 -22.63 10.28
CA GLU A 63 -3.26 -22.61 9.78
C GLU A 63 -3.00 -21.26 9.12
N PRO A 64 -2.35 -20.30 9.81
CA PRO A 64 -2.15 -18.97 9.25
C PRO A 64 -1.24 -19.06 8.01
N ARG A 65 -1.70 -18.44 6.92
CA ARG A 65 -0.95 -18.29 5.68
C ARG A 65 -0.83 -16.82 5.32
N ALA A 66 0.32 -16.42 4.81
CA ALA A 66 0.58 -15.05 4.39
C ALA A 66 1.72 -15.01 3.37
N PHE A 67 1.79 -13.91 2.63
CA PHE A 67 2.92 -13.60 1.76
C PHE A 67 4.01 -12.89 2.57
N ARG A 68 4.95 -13.63 3.19
CA ARG A 68 6.01 -13.02 4.03
C ARG A 68 7.32 -12.86 3.29
N TRP A 69 8.15 -11.90 3.71
CA TRP A 69 9.53 -11.82 3.22
C TRP A 69 10.33 -13.06 3.63
N LYS A 70 11.07 -13.65 2.70
CA LYS A 70 11.83 -14.89 2.94
C LYS A 70 12.97 -14.73 3.96
N ASP A 71 13.54 -13.53 4.06
CA ASP A 71 14.64 -13.20 4.96
C ASP A 71 14.19 -12.73 6.35
N ARG A 72 12.88 -12.60 6.58
CA ARG A 72 12.32 -12.02 7.80
C ARG A 72 12.69 -12.78 9.08
N ASP A 73 12.61 -14.11 9.04
CA ASP A 73 12.80 -14.95 10.23
C ASP A 73 14.27 -15.38 10.43
N GLN A 74 15.21 -14.80 9.68
CA GLN A 74 16.64 -15.14 9.77
C GLN A 74 17.31 -14.59 11.03
N ASN A 75 16.81 -13.48 11.58
CA ASN A 75 17.32 -12.87 12.81
C ASN A 75 16.21 -12.79 13.86
N PRO A 76 16.13 -13.74 14.81
CA PRO A 76 15.08 -13.75 15.85
C PRO A 76 15.09 -12.55 16.80
N LYS A 77 16.13 -11.72 16.78
CA LYS A 77 16.24 -10.51 17.59
C LYS A 77 15.88 -9.23 16.83
N GLU A 78 15.65 -9.31 15.52
CA GLU A 78 15.24 -8.14 14.72
C GLU A 78 13.82 -7.73 15.12
N THR A 79 13.64 -6.46 15.49
CA THR A 79 12.32 -5.89 15.76
C THR A 79 11.59 -5.60 14.45
N ILE A 80 10.26 -5.48 14.50
CA ILE A 80 9.47 -5.09 13.32
C ILE A 80 9.86 -3.68 12.86
N ARG A 81 10.17 -2.76 13.78
CA ARG A 81 10.70 -1.44 13.41
C ARG A 81 11.98 -1.55 12.57
N SER A 82 12.97 -2.31 13.03
CA SER A 82 14.25 -2.51 12.33
C SER A 82 14.05 -3.17 10.96
N LEU A 83 13.22 -4.22 10.90
CA LEU A 83 12.86 -4.91 9.67
C LEU A 83 12.23 -3.95 8.65
N LEU A 84 11.23 -3.17 9.06
CA LEU A 84 10.54 -2.22 8.18
C LEU A 84 11.49 -1.13 7.68
N THR A 85 12.31 -0.55 8.55
CA THR A 85 13.33 0.44 8.16
C THR A 85 14.28 -0.12 7.10
N ARG A 86 14.79 -1.34 7.30
CA ARG A 86 15.68 -2.01 6.34
C ARG A 86 15.01 -2.25 4.98
N LYS A 87 13.74 -2.67 4.99
CA LYS A 87 12.96 -2.95 3.77
C LYS A 87 12.59 -1.68 3.01
N LEU A 88 12.24 -0.61 3.72
CA LEU A 88 12.01 0.72 3.16
C LEU A 88 13.29 1.30 2.56
N LYS A 89 14.41 1.22 3.27
CA LYS A 89 15.72 1.66 2.77
C LYS A 89 16.11 0.92 1.48
N ALA A 90 15.95 -0.40 1.43
CA ALA A 90 16.21 -1.16 0.21
C ALA A 90 15.34 -0.71 -0.98
N SER A 91 14.06 -0.42 -0.72
CA SER A 91 13.14 0.11 -1.73
C SER A 91 13.54 1.54 -2.18
N PHE A 92 14.06 2.35 -1.26
CA PHE A 92 14.61 3.67 -1.58
C PHE A 92 15.87 3.58 -2.43
N ASP A 93 16.84 2.75 -2.04
CA ASP A 93 18.12 2.57 -2.72
C ASP A 93 17.90 2.16 -4.18
N GLU A 94 16.94 1.27 -4.44
CA GLU A 94 16.52 0.92 -5.80
C GLU A 94 15.99 2.14 -6.57
N ALA A 95 15.03 2.87 -5.98
CA ALA A 95 14.38 4.01 -6.62
C ALA A 95 15.37 5.17 -6.91
N ILE A 96 16.28 5.45 -5.99
CA ILE A 96 17.19 6.61 -6.07
C ILE A 96 18.45 6.33 -6.90
N SER A 97 18.74 5.06 -7.22
CA SER A 97 19.99 4.59 -7.83
C SER A 97 20.53 5.44 -8.99
N ASN A 98 19.66 6.00 -9.83
CA ASN A 98 20.02 6.84 -10.98
C ASN A 98 19.38 8.25 -10.94
N LEU A 99 18.94 8.70 -9.76
CA LEU A 99 18.24 9.97 -9.58
C LEU A 99 18.95 10.84 -8.55
N LYS A 100 19.15 12.12 -8.89
CA LYS A 100 19.60 13.15 -7.94
C LYS A 100 18.42 14.01 -7.52
N LEU A 101 18.28 14.22 -6.21
CA LEU A 101 17.28 15.11 -5.61
C LEU A 101 17.97 16.35 -5.06
N ASP A 102 18.20 17.33 -5.93
CA ASP A 102 18.89 18.59 -5.69
C ASP A 102 17.92 19.75 -5.40
N ALA A 103 16.80 19.46 -4.75
CA ALA A 103 15.70 20.41 -4.53
C ALA A 103 14.94 20.14 -3.24
N ARG A 104 13.89 20.91 -2.94
CA ARG A 104 13.07 20.73 -1.73
C ARG A 104 12.35 19.39 -1.77
N VAL A 105 12.58 18.53 -0.78
CA VAL A 105 11.98 17.20 -0.69
C VAL A 105 10.97 17.13 0.44
N GLY A 106 9.77 16.64 0.14
CA GLY A 106 8.83 16.14 1.14
C GLY A 106 8.92 14.62 1.27
N VAL A 107 8.71 14.07 2.47
CA VAL A 107 8.67 12.62 2.71
C VAL A 107 7.34 12.24 3.35
N ILE A 108 6.70 11.19 2.84
CA ILE A 108 5.47 10.65 3.41
C ILE A 108 5.66 9.16 3.68
N LEU A 109 5.38 8.70 4.91
CA LEU A 109 5.27 7.28 5.23
C LEU A 109 3.80 6.87 5.31
N ALA A 110 3.41 5.91 4.47
CA ALA A 110 2.13 5.24 4.52
C ALA A 110 2.27 3.88 5.20
N SER A 111 1.51 3.66 6.27
CA SER A 111 1.43 2.34 6.91
C SER A 111 0.12 2.21 7.67
N THR A 112 -0.47 1.02 7.67
CA THR A 112 -1.69 0.79 8.45
C THR A 112 -1.40 0.80 9.94
N LYS A 113 -0.26 0.24 10.36
CA LYS A 113 0.02 -0.09 11.76
C LYS A 113 1.48 0.17 12.17
N GLY A 114 2.39 0.45 11.25
CA GLY A 114 3.81 0.59 11.56
C GLY A 114 4.35 -0.62 12.32
N PHE A 115 5.09 -0.37 13.41
CA PHE A 115 5.74 -1.38 14.23
C PHE A 115 4.93 -1.81 15.48
N THR A 116 3.59 -1.71 15.47
CA THR A 116 2.73 -2.07 16.62
C THR A 116 3.07 -3.43 17.27
N GLU A 117 3.47 -4.43 16.49
CA GLU A 117 3.82 -5.77 17.00
C GLU A 117 4.90 -5.73 18.11
N ASP A 118 5.84 -4.77 18.04
CA ASP A 118 6.98 -4.69 18.97
C ASP A 118 6.55 -4.39 20.41
N PHE A 119 5.34 -3.88 20.63
CA PHE A 119 4.87 -3.48 21.96
C PHE A 119 3.45 -3.95 22.31
N VAL A 120 2.61 -4.32 21.34
CA VAL A 120 1.20 -4.68 21.59
C VAL A 120 1.02 -5.86 22.53
N TRP A 121 2.01 -6.75 22.59
CA TRP A 121 2.00 -7.92 23.47
C TRP A 121 2.75 -7.75 24.79
N ASN A 122 3.24 -6.55 25.08
CA ASN A 122 3.98 -6.27 26.30
C ASN A 122 3.08 -5.49 27.28
N GLU A 123 2.62 -6.16 28.34
CA GLU A 123 1.74 -5.57 29.36
C GLU A 123 2.36 -4.36 30.07
N GLY A 124 3.69 -4.24 30.10
CA GLY A 124 4.40 -3.09 30.67
C GLY A 124 4.78 -2.00 29.65
N ALA A 125 4.47 -2.18 28.36
CA ALA A 125 4.78 -1.17 27.36
C ALA A 125 3.84 0.03 27.48
N SER A 126 4.38 1.23 27.23
CA SER A 126 3.54 2.41 27.09
C SER A 126 2.69 2.28 25.84
N LEU A 127 1.37 2.21 26.01
CA LEU A 127 0.41 2.23 24.89
C LEU A 127 0.28 3.62 24.23
N GLN A 128 1.03 4.63 24.70
CA GLN A 128 1.10 5.96 24.08
C GLN A 128 2.17 6.06 22.99
N VAL A 129 2.76 4.94 22.58
CA VAL A 129 3.78 4.91 21.52
C VAL A 129 3.10 4.99 20.16
N ASP A 130 3.37 6.07 19.43
CA ASP A 130 3.06 6.16 18.00
C ASP A 130 3.95 5.17 17.22
N PRO A 131 3.36 4.19 16.49
CA PRO A 131 4.12 3.21 15.75
C PRO A 131 4.58 3.70 14.36
N LEU A 132 4.27 4.94 13.95
CA LEU A 132 4.61 5.45 12.61
C LEU A 132 5.73 6.49 12.66
N THR A 133 5.63 7.53 13.49
CA THR A 133 6.63 8.62 13.50
C THR A 133 8.06 8.12 13.73
N PRO A 134 8.34 7.24 14.71
CA PRO A 134 9.70 6.74 14.91
C PRO A 134 10.20 5.88 13.74
N LEU A 135 9.31 5.17 13.04
CA LEU A 135 9.67 4.42 11.83
C LEU A 135 9.99 5.34 10.66
N LEU A 136 9.24 6.44 10.50
CA LEU A 136 9.51 7.47 9.50
C LEU A 136 10.87 8.13 9.76
N ASP A 137 11.17 8.45 11.02
CA ASP A 137 12.44 9.08 11.41
C ASP A 137 13.63 8.17 11.11
N ASP A 138 13.56 6.90 11.51
CA ASP A 138 14.61 5.91 11.18
C ASP A 138 14.77 5.72 9.67
N THR A 139 13.66 5.75 8.91
CA THR A 139 13.70 5.62 7.45
C THR A 139 14.38 6.82 6.81
N ILE A 140 14.08 8.04 7.28
CA ILE A 140 14.72 9.28 6.82
C ILE A 140 16.23 9.22 7.09
N GLU A 141 16.62 8.85 8.31
CA GLU A 141 18.02 8.73 8.71
C GLU A 141 18.76 7.66 7.87
N ALA A 142 18.18 6.46 7.77
CA ALA A 142 18.77 5.35 7.03
C ALA A 142 18.92 5.65 5.53
N CYS A 143 18.04 6.49 4.97
CA CYS A 143 18.11 6.94 3.58
C CYS A 143 18.99 8.19 3.38
N GLY A 144 19.54 8.78 4.44
CA GLY A 144 20.33 10.02 4.35
C GLY A 144 19.52 11.22 3.85
N LEU A 145 18.22 11.27 4.16
CA LEU A 145 17.31 12.31 3.71
C LEU A 145 17.26 13.49 4.68
N SER A 146 16.99 14.68 4.16
CA SER A 146 16.76 15.90 4.95
C SER A 146 15.54 16.63 4.40
N PRO A 147 14.32 16.17 4.73
CA PRO A 147 13.11 16.71 4.12
C PRO A 147 12.68 18.05 4.74
N GLU A 148 12.13 18.94 3.90
CA GLU A 148 11.46 20.18 4.32
C GLU A 148 10.14 19.88 5.05
N MET A 149 9.51 18.76 4.67
CA MET A 149 8.21 18.34 5.18
C MET A 149 8.17 16.83 5.35
N LYS A 150 7.60 16.36 6.46
CA LYS A 150 7.38 14.93 6.69
C LYS A 150 5.98 14.66 7.25
N LEU A 151 5.37 13.55 6.85
CA LEU A 151 4.03 13.16 7.31
C LEU A 151 3.88 11.62 7.36
N CYS A 152 3.17 11.13 8.37
CA CYS A 152 2.67 9.76 8.42
C CYS A 152 1.19 9.71 7.98
N VAL A 153 0.83 8.76 7.12
CA VAL A 153 -0.53 8.52 6.65
C VAL A 153 -0.95 7.10 7.05
N SER A 154 -2.03 7.00 7.83
CA SER A 154 -2.65 5.73 8.20
C SER A 154 -4.16 5.79 7.97
N ASN A 155 -4.59 5.21 6.85
CA ASN A 155 -5.97 5.08 6.40
C ASN A 155 -6.29 3.61 6.07
N ALA A 156 -5.78 2.68 6.89
CA ALA A 156 -5.86 1.25 6.67
C ALA A 156 -5.39 0.84 5.27
N CYS A 157 -6.13 -0.01 4.56
CA CYS A 157 -5.79 -0.49 3.21
C CYS A 157 -5.63 0.63 2.17
N ALA A 158 -6.14 1.84 2.44
CA ALA A 158 -6.05 2.99 1.53
C ALA A 158 -4.83 3.90 1.79
N SER A 159 -3.98 3.58 2.77
CA SER A 159 -2.90 4.48 3.25
C SER A 159 -1.95 4.96 2.15
N SER A 160 -1.49 4.05 1.27
CA SER A 160 -0.53 4.39 0.21
C SER A 160 -1.13 5.29 -0.86
N LEU A 161 -2.37 5.01 -1.30
CA LEU A 161 -3.08 5.86 -2.25
C LEU A 161 -3.46 7.21 -1.65
N ALA A 162 -3.82 7.24 -0.36
CA ALA A 162 -4.04 8.49 0.36
C ALA A 162 -2.76 9.34 0.45
N ALA A 163 -1.61 8.71 0.69
CA ALA A 163 -0.31 9.38 0.66
C ALA A 163 0.02 9.98 -0.72
N LEU A 164 -0.33 9.31 -1.82
CA LEU A 164 -0.18 9.89 -3.17
C LEU A 164 -1.06 11.13 -3.38
N ALA A 165 -2.29 11.16 -2.85
CA ALA A 165 -3.14 12.35 -2.90
C ALA A 165 -2.58 13.52 -2.08
N VAL A 166 -1.99 13.24 -0.92
CA VAL A 166 -1.28 14.26 -0.12
C VAL A 166 -0.04 14.76 -0.85
N ALA A 167 0.78 13.85 -1.41
CA ALA A 167 1.95 14.20 -2.21
C ALA A 167 1.57 15.10 -3.39
N GLN A 168 0.47 14.76 -4.08
CA GLN A 168 -0.09 15.58 -5.13
C GLN A 168 -0.46 16.98 -4.65
N THR A 169 -1.08 17.09 -3.48
CA THR A 169 -1.45 18.38 -2.88
C THR A 169 -0.21 19.22 -2.58
N TRP A 170 0.84 18.62 -2.02
CA TRP A 170 2.10 19.32 -1.72
C TRP A 170 2.79 19.83 -2.98
N LEU A 171 2.84 19.01 -4.04
CA LEU A 171 3.46 19.36 -5.33
C LEU A 171 2.64 20.43 -6.09
N LYS A 172 1.31 20.32 -6.11
CA LYS A 172 0.44 21.31 -6.77
C LYS A 172 0.47 22.68 -6.05
N ALA A 173 0.70 22.68 -4.74
CA ALA A 173 0.85 23.89 -3.93
C ALA A 173 2.29 24.44 -3.90
N ASP A 174 3.22 23.89 -4.70
CA ASP A 174 4.64 24.26 -4.77
C ASP A 174 5.35 24.31 -3.40
N ARG A 175 4.89 23.48 -2.46
CA ARG A 175 5.47 23.38 -1.10
C ARG A 175 6.83 22.70 -1.13
N VAL A 176 6.99 21.73 -2.02
CA VAL A 176 8.21 20.98 -2.29
C VAL A 176 8.31 20.68 -3.80
N ASP A 177 9.51 20.35 -4.27
CA ASP A 177 9.79 20.08 -5.68
C ASP A 177 9.73 18.57 -6.00
N HIS A 178 10.00 17.76 -4.97
CA HIS A 178 9.92 16.31 -4.98
C HIS A 178 9.18 15.81 -3.75
N VAL A 179 8.43 14.71 -3.90
CA VAL A 179 7.88 13.97 -2.77
C VAL A 179 8.31 12.51 -2.87
N ILE A 180 8.88 12.00 -1.79
CA ILE A 180 9.16 10.57 -1.63
C ILE A 180 8.02 9.97 -0.80
N VAL A 181 7.30 9.02 -1.37
CA VAL A 181 6.26 8.26 -0.68
C VAL A 181 6.81 6.87 -0.38
N PHE A 182 7.01 6.60 0.91
CA PHE A 182 7.27 5.27 1.44
C PHE A 182 5.96 4.61 1.81
N ALA A 183 5.83 3.31 1.54
CA ALA A 183 4.71 2.51 2.01
C ALA A 183 5.23 1.19 2.57
N CYS A 184 4.75 0.77 3.75
CA CYS A 184 5.09 -0.56 4.25
C CYS A 184 4.07 -1.15 5.23
N ASP A 185 4.04 -2.48 5.26
CA ASP A 185 3.41 -3.25 6.31
C ASP A 185 4.07 -4.64 6.42
N ALA A 186 4.32 -5.08 7.65
CA ALA A 186 4.74 -6.46 7.97
C ALA A 186 3.63 -7.22 8.72
N ILE A 187 3.30 -8.43 8.29
CA ILE A 187 2.23 -9.27 8.83
C ILE A 187 2.75 -10.09 10.00
N ASP A 188 2.13 -9.98 11.16
CA ASP A 188 2.53 -10.74 12.33
C ASP A 188 1.29 -11.15 13.15
N SER A 189 1.52 -11.75 14.32
CA SER A 189 0.50 -12.42 15.11
C SER A 189 -0.68 -11.49 15.44
N PHE A 190 -0.44 -10.22 15.78
CA PHE A 190 -1.50 -9.25 16.08
C PHE A 190 -2.49 -9.10 14.92
N VAL A 191 -1.95 -8.91 13.72
CA VAL A 191 -2.74 -8.68 12.52
C VAL A 191 -3.45 -9.97 12.11
N LEU A 192 -2.75 -11.10 12.10
CA LEU A 192 -3.35 -12.37 11.70
C LEU A 192 -4.50 -12.77 12.64
N HIS A 193 -4.34 -12.59 13.95
CA HIS A 193 -5.43 -12.81 14.91
C HIS A 193 -6.60 -11.86 14.68
N GLY A 194 -6.33 -10.57 14.44
CA GLY A 194 -7.36 -9.58 14.16
C GLY A 194 -8.20 -9.97 12.94
N PHE A 195 -7.56 -10.26 11.81
CA PHE A 195 -8.25 -10.62 10.56
C PHE A 195 -8.91 -12.00 10.62
N GLN A 196 -8.35 -12.94 11.39
CA GLN A 196 -9.01 -14.22 11.68
C GLN A 196 -10.36 -14.00 12.39
N HIS A 197 -10.42 -13.07 13.35
CA HIS A 197 -11.68 -12.76 14.06
C HIS A 197 -12.71 -12.06 13.17
N LEU A 198 -12.25 -11.29 12.19
CA LEU A 198 -13.12 -10.66 11.18
C LEU A 198 -13.69 -11.66 10.17
N ARG A 199 -13.16 -12.90 10.11
CA ARG A 199 -13.59 -13.96 9.17
C ARG A 199 -13.49 -13.53 7.69
N VAL A 200 -12.42 -12.82 7.37
CA VAL A 200 -12.15 -12.33 6.00
C VAL A 200 -10.91 -12.97 5.38
N LEU A 201 -10.25 -13.90 6.10
CA LEU A 201 -9.13 -14.66 5.58
C LEU A 201 -9.64 -15.90 4.83
N SER A 202 -9.11 -16.12 3.63
CA SER A 202 -9.43 -17.31 2.85
C SER A 202 -8.79 -18.56 3.46
N PRO A 203 -9.45 -19.73 3.43
CA PRO A 203 -8.81 -20.99 3.81
C PRO A 203 -7.85 -21.54 2.74
N ASP A 204 -7.93 -21.05 1.49
CA ASP A 204 -7.16 -21.62 0.37
C ASP A 204 -6.37 -20.59 -0.45
N ARG A 205 -7.04 -19.68 -1.18
CA ARG A 205 -6.41 -18.65 -2.03
C ARG A 205 -7.27 -17.39 -2.10
N THR A 206 -6.61 -16.29 -2.48
CA THR A 206 -7.28 -15.04 -2.86
C THR A 206 -7.71 -15.16 -4.31
N ARG A 207 -8.99 -14.92 -4.60
CA ARG A 207 -9.60 -15.05 -5.94
C ARG A 207 -10.63 -13.93 -6.17
N PRO A 208 -10.17 -12.70 -6.43
CA PRO A 208 -11.06 -11.54 -6.50
C PRO A 208 -12.11 -11.75 -7.59
N PHE A 209 -13.35 -11.32 -7.31
CA PHE A 209 -14.49 -11.41 -8.21
C PHE A 209 -14.96 -12.83 -8.59
N SER A 210 -14.27 -13.90 -8.17
CA SER A 210 -14.68 -15.29 -8.43
C SER A 210 -15.97 -15.65 -7.69
N GLY A 211 -16.81 -16.50 -8.29
CA GLY A 211 -18.08 -16.97 -7.69
C GLY A 211 -17.90 -17.75 -6.38
N ASP A 212 -16.75 -18.39 -6.19
CA ASP A 212 -16.37 -19.18 -5.01
C ASP A 212 -15.38 -18.45 -4.08
N ARG A 213 -15.32 -17.10 -4.15
CA ARG A 213 -14.45 -16.29 -3.30
C ARG A 213 -14.78 -16.40 -1.81
N SER A 214 -13.75 -16.44 -0.98
CA SER A 214 -13.84 -16.78 0.45
C SER A 214 -13.00 -15.87 1.36
N GLY A 215 -12.53 -14.73 0.86
CA GLY A 215 -11.60 -13.84 1.54
C GLY A 215 -10.21 -13.83 0.92
N PHE A 216 -9.24 -13.23 1.62
CA PHE A 216 -7.89 -12.98 1.12
C PHE A 216 -6.79 -13.45 2.06
N HIS A 217 -5.54 -13.32 1.63
CA HIS A 217 -4.36 -13.47 2.46
C HIS A 217 -3.62 -12.14 2.58
N LEU A 218 -3.01 -11.94 3.74
CA LEU A 218 -2.22 -10.76 4.05
C LEU A 218 -0.79 -10.92 3.51
N GLY A 219 -0.09 -9.80 3.28
CA GLY A 219 1.28 -9.82 2.77
C GLY A 219 2.17 -8.73 3.36
N ASP A 220 3.45 -9.07 3.47
CA ASP A 220 4.55 -8.16 3.75
C ASP A 220 4.87 -7.35 2.50
N ALA A 221 5.03 -6.04 2.64
CA ALA A 221 5.45 -5.17 1.56
C ALA A 221 6.18 -3.94 2.08
N ALA A 222 7.14 -3.47 1.30
CA ALA A 222 7.76 -2.16 1.40
C ALA A 222 7.92 -1.61 -0.03
N ALA A 223 7.64 -0.33 -0.22
CA ALA A 223 7.74 0.32 -1.51
C ALA A 223 8.13 1.79 -1.35
N CYS A 224 8.74 2.32 -2.40
CA CYS A 224 9.11 3.72 -2.52
C CYS A 224 8.67 4.24 -3.89
N VAL A 225 8.07 5.43 -3.94
CA VAL A 225 7.76 6.16 -5.16
C VAL A 225 8.27 7.59 -5.02
N ILE A 226 8.97 8.09 -6.04
CA ILE A 226 9.48 9.46 -6.09
C ILE A 226 8.71 10.27 -7.12
N LEU A 227 8.02 11.31 -6.65
CA LEU A 227 7.16 12.18 -7.44
C LEU A 227 7.81 13.56 -7.65
N SER A 228 7.53 14.22 -8.77
CA SER A 228 8.01 15.59 -9.03
C SER A 228 7.08 16.41 -9.90
N ASN A 229 7.04 17.73 -9.68
CA ASN A 229 6.47 18.70 -10.61
C ASN A 229 7.54 19.45 -11.44
N LYS A 230 8.84 19.18 -11.23
CA LYS A 230 9.97 19.88 -11.89
C LYS A 230 10.68 19.05 -12.95
N LYS A 231 10.74 17.73 -12.78
CA LYS A 231 11.45 16.82 -13.70
C LYS A 231 10.44 16.02 -14.54
N PRO A 232 10.63 15.90 -15.87
CA PRO A 232 9.75 15.08 -16.70
C PRO A 232 10.00 13.59 -16.47
N SER A 233 8.96 12.77 -16.66
CA SER A 233 9.04 11.32 -16.73
C SER A 233 8.04 10.79 -17.76
N ALA A 234 8.30 9.59 -18.28
CA ALA A 234 7.37 8.84 -19.12
C ALA A 234 6.09 8.45 -18.36
N TYR A 235 6.17 8.31 -17.02
CA TYR A 235 5.05 7.95 -16.16
C TYR A 235 4.56 9.16 -15.37
N ARG A 236 3.23 9.32 -15.30
CA ARG A 236 2.58 10.45 -14.67
C ARG A 236 1.51 9.98 -13.68
N LEU A 237 1.46 10.68 -12.55
CA LEU A 237 0.28 10.73 -11.69
C LEU A 237 -0.64 11.84 -12.24
N ILE A 238 -1.79 11.43 -12.76
CA ILE A 238 -2.78 12.34 -13.34
C ILE A 238 -3.59 12.98 -12.23
N ASP A 239 -4.20 12.12 -11.40
CA ASP A 239 -4.99 12.56 -10.26
C ASP A 239 -5.13 11.44 -9.22
N ALA A 240 -5.29 11.84 -7.96
CA ALA A 240 -5.50 10.96 -6.82
C ALA A 240 -6.63 11.52 -5.95
N GLN A 241 -7.69 10.74 -5.79
CA GLN A 241 -8.92 11.14 -5.10
C GLN A 241 -9.13 10.27 -3.86
N ILE A 242 -9.57 10.91 -2.77
CA ILE A 242 -9.96 10.25 -1.53
C ILE A 242 -11.40 10.66 -1.21
N ASP A 243 -12.22 9.70 -0.80
CA ASP A 243 -13.59 9.95 -0.38
C ASP A 243 -14.02 8.99 0.75
N SER A 244 -15.15 9.24 1.40
CA SER A 244 -15.74 8.37 2.41
C SER A 244 -17.24 8.57 2.48
N GLU A 245 -17.98 7.48 2.64
CA GLU A 245 -19.43 7.53 2.93
C GLU A 245 -19.75 7.59 4.43
N GLY A 246 -18.75 7.41 5.32
CA GLY A 246 -19.01 7.35 6.76
C GLY A 246 -19.97 6.22 7.18
N HIS A 247 -20.11 5.17 6.37
CA HIS A 247 -21.11 4.12 6.54
C HIS A 247 -20.80 3.13 7.69
N ALA A 248 -19.61 2.52 7.67
CA ALA A 248 -19.16 1.57 8.68
C ALA A 248 -17.64 1.58 8.79
N ALA A 249 -17.11 1.12 9.93
CA ALA A 249 -15.66 1.10 10.18
C ALA A 249 -14.91 0.08 9.31
N THR A 250 -15.50 -1.09 9.07
CA THR A 250 -14.82 -2.24 8.44
C THR A 250 -15.54 -2.82 7.22
N ARG A 251 -16.74 -2.31 6.90
CA ARG A 251 -17.54 -2.78 5.76
C ARG A 251 -17.73 -1.64 4.76
N PRO A 252 -17.56 -1.91 3.45
CA PRO A 252 -17.91 -0.92 2.44
C PRO A 252 -19.42 -0.66 2.49
N SER A 253 -19.85 0.53 2.06
CA SER A 253 -21.27 0.74 1.81
C SER A 253 -21.74 -0.10 0.65
N HIS A 254 -22.95 -0.65 0.76
CA HIS A 254 -23.60 -1.31 -0.35
C HIS A 254 -23.89 -0.37 -1.53
N SER A 255 -23.92 0.96 -1.32
CA SER A 255 -24.12 1.95 -2.39
C SER A 255 -22.88 2.17 -3.25
N GLY A 256 -21.67 2.03 -2.70
CA GLY A 256 -20.42 2.31 -3.42
C GLY A 256 -20.31 3.75 -3.94
N GLU A 257 -21.10 4.69 -3.40
CA GLU A 257 -21.17 6.07 -3.88
C GLU A 257 -19.85 6.82 -3.63
N SER A 258 -19.11 6.55 -2.54
CA SER A 258 -17.78 7.16 -2.38
C SER A 258 -16.80 6.70 -3.45
N LEU A 259 -16.84 5.43 -3.86
CA LEU A 259 -16.00 4.94 -4.95
C LEU A 259 -16.39 5.62 -6.27
N LEU A 260 -17.69 5.67 -6.55
CA LEU A 260 -18.21 6.28 -7.76
C LEU A 260 -17.87 7.77 -7.84
N ARG A 261 -18.03 8.52 -6.76
CA ARG A 261 -17.62 9.94 -6.67
C ARG A 261 -16.12 10.11 -6.81
N ALA A 262 -15.31 9.31 -6.12
CA ALA A 262 -13.85 9.36 -6.23
C ALA A 262 -13.40 9.13 -7.68
N CYS A 263 -13.97 8.13 -8.36
CA CYS A 263 -13.68 7.88 -9.77
C CYS A 263 -14.17 9.01 -10.69
N ARG A 264 -15.38 9.53 -10.50
CA ARG A 264 -15.91 10.65 -11.31
C ARG A 264 -15.10 11.93 -11.14
N ASN A 265 -14.47 12.13 -9.99
CA ASN A 265 -13.58 13.27 -9.74
C ASN A 265 -12.25 13.16 -10.49
N LEU A 266 -11.85 11.97 -10.94
CA LEU A 266 -10.72 11.78 -11.85
C LEU A 266 -11.11 12.20 -13.28
N LYS A 267 -11.31 13.51 -13.51
CA LYS A 267 -11.92 14.06 -14.75
C LYS A 267 -11.36 13.49 -16.05
N GLU A 268 -10.07 13.18 -16.09
CA GLU A 268 -9.39 12.60 -17.25
C GLU A 268 -9.96 11.25 -17.67
N ILE A 269 -10.40 10.38 -16.73
CA ILE A 269 -10.90 9.04 -17.06
C ILE A 269 -12.21 9.07 -17.86
N ALA A 270 -12.95 10.18 -17.82
CA ALA A 270 -14.17 10.35 -18.59
C ALA A 270 -13.89 10.61 -20.09
N THR A 271 -12.74 11.20 -20.40
CA THR A 271 -12.32 11.52 -21.78
C THR A 271 -11.33 10.50 -22.34
N HIS A 272 -10.53 9.90 -21.46
CA HIS A 272 -9.53 8.89 -21.76
C HIS A 272 -9.77 7.69 -20.83
N PRO A 273 -10.70 6.77 -21.17
CA PRO A 273 -10.95 5.60 -20.36
C PRO A 273 -9.66 4.76 -20.20
N PRO A 274 -9.41 4.17 -19.02
CA PRO A 274 -8.18 3.45 -18.75
C PRO A 274 -8.12 2.14 -19.54
N ASP A 275 -6.92 1.79 -20.04
CA ASP A 275 -6.65 0.48 -20.64
C ASP A 275 -6.69 -0.65 -19.60
N VAL A 276 -6.35 -0.34 -18.35
CA VAL A 276 -6.26 -1.28 -17.23
C VAL A 276 -6.81 -0.65 -15.96
N VAL A 277 -7.63 -1.41 -15.23
CA VAL A 277 -8.07 -1.07 -13.87
C VAL A 277 -7.46 -2.05 -12.89
N ILE A 278 -6.72 -1.53 -11.91
CA ILE A 278 -6.25 -2.31 -10.75
C ILE A 278 -7.25 -2.09 -9.61
N ALA A 279 -8.13 -3.06 -9.40
CA ALA A 279 -9.13 -3.05 -8.35
C ALA A 279 -8.52 -3.32 -6.96
N HIS A 280 -9.24 -2.97 -5.89
CA HIS A 280 -8.93 -3.37 -4.54
C HIS A 280 -9.04 -4.89 -4.36
N GLY A 281 -10.11 -5.50 -4.90
CA GLY A 281 -10.21 -6.93 -5.14
C GLY A 281 -9.86 -7.81 -3.94
N THR A 282 -10.56 -7.66 -2.82
CA THR A 282 -10.24 -8.39 -1.58
C THR A 282 -10.79 -9.80 -1.53
N SER A 283 -11.46 -10.30 -2.59
CA SER A 283 -12.09 -11.63 -2.58
C SER A 283 -13.16 -11.79 -1.48
N THR A 284 -13.62 -10.69 -0.89
CA THR A 284 -14.72 -10.70 0.07
C THR A 284 -16.02 -10.41 -0.65
N GLN A 285 -17.12 -11.03 -0.21
CA GLN A 285 -18.43 -10.84 -0.85
C GLN A 285 -18.85 -9.37 -0.87
N ALA A 286 -18.66 -8.65 0.24
CA ALA A 286 -19.10 -7.27 0.38
C ALA A 286 -18.29 -6.30 -0.50
N ASN A 287 -16.96 -6.42 -0.52
CA ASN A 287 -16.09 -5.54 -1.30
C ASN A 287 -16.28 -5.78 -2.79
N ASP A 288 -16.11 -7.02 -3.24
CA ASP A 288 -15.98 -7.30 -4.66
C ASP A 288 -17.29 -7.04 -5.41
N VAL A 289 -18.45 -7.31 -4.79
CA VAL A 289 -19.76 -6.94 -5.36
C VAL A 289 -19.93 -5.42 -5.46
N THR A 290 -19.47 -4.69 -4.44
CA THR A 290 -19.59 -3.22 -4.43
C THR A 290 -18.69 -2.61 -5.50
N GLU A 291 -17.46 -3.09 -5.60
CA GLU A 291 -16.47 -2.64 -6.57
C GLU A 291 -16.88 -2.99 -8.00
N ASP A 292 -17.30 -4.24 -8.26
CA ASP A 292 -17.81 -4.67 -9.57
C ASP A 292 -19.00 -3.82 -10.04
N ARG A 293 -19.98 -3.56 -9.17
CA ARG A 293 -21.13 -2.71 -9.51
C ARG A 293 -20.73 -1.29 -9.88
N VAL A 294 -19.76 -0.71 -9.17
CA VAL A 294 -19.27 0.65 -9.47
C VAL A 294 -18.48 0.66 -10.77
N LEU A 295 -17.59 -0.31 -10.98
CA LEU A 295 -16.82 -0.44 -12.22
C LEU A 295 -17.73 -0.67 -13.43
N SER A 296 -18.74 -1.53 -13.31
CA SER A 296 -19.76 -1.78 -14.32
C SER A 296 -20.64 -0.56 -14.62
N THR A 297 -20.74 0.40 -13.68
CA THR A 297 -21.41 1.69 -13.91
C THR A 297 -20.52 2.66 -14.67
N LEU A 298 -19.20 2.59 -14.48
CA LEU A 298 -18.22 3.51 -15.06
C LEU A 298 -17.75 3.08 -16.45
N PHE A 299 -17.63 1.77 -16.69
CA PHE A 299 -17.00 1.23 -17.89
C PHE A 299 -17.91 0.23 -18.58
N ALA A 300 -18.00 0.33 -19.91
CA ALA A 300 -18.89 -0.51 -20.71
C ALA A 300 -18.39 -1.97 -20.88
N ALA A 301 -17.10 -2.22 -20.68
CA ALA A 301 -16.43 -3.50 -20.99
C ALA A 301 -15.77 -4.14 -19.76
N VAL A 302 -16.47 -4.20 -18.62
CA VAL A 302 -16.03 -4.97 -17.45
C VAL A 302 -16.33 -6.46 -17.69
N PRO A 303 -15.34 -7.37 -17.58
CA PRO A 303 -15.59 -8.81 -17.65
C PRO A 303 -16.62 -9.24 -16.60
N LYS A 304 -17.62 -10.01 -17.02
CA LYS A 304 -18.67 -10.55 -16.15
C LYS A 304 -18.35 -11.97 -15.70
#